data_AF-A0A7Y4R190-F1
#
_entry.id   AF-A0A7Y4R190-F1
#
_cell.length_a   1.000
_cell.length_b   1.000
_cell.length_c   1.000
_cell.angle_alpha   90.00
_cell.angle_beta   90.00
_cell.angle_gamma   90.00
#
_symmetry.space_group_name_H-M   'P 1'
#
loop_
_entity.id
_entity.type
_entity.pdbx_description
1 polymer ?
#
loop_
_entity_poly.entity_id
_entity_poly.type
_entity_poly.pdbx_seq_one_letter_code
_entity_poly.pdbx_strand_id
1 'polypeptide(L)'
;MKFRWILLIFMLTPSKHMVGQQLSGQVFILAERYNNTTCEIVADCDCCASDLFFLNGKDFALINRCLFNDTYFKGTYQINKGKLTLNFKQMHVVELMNEETNKITHTVTKTKIAPYVFSIDMCEKKIRLTHFTIKDFSNGFRYSPENEKELNAKLNKSEAWKLISK
;
A
#
# COMPACT_ATOMS: atom_id res chain seq x y z
N MET A 1 12.54 -50.38 37.83
CA MET A 1 11.81 -49.57 36.83
C MET A 1 12.44 -48.18 36.78
N LYS A 2 13.10 -47.81 35.68
CA LYS A 2 13.66 -46.46 35.47
C LYS A 2 12.74 -45.69 34.52
N PHE A 3 12.00 -44.72 35.04
CA PHE A 3 11.17 -43.82 34.22
C PHE A 3 12.05 -42.69 33.69
N ARG A 4 12.20 -42.64 32.37
CA ARG A 4 13.03 -41.67 31.65
C ARG A 4 12.09 -40.59 31.12
N TRP A 5 12.06 -39.44 31.79
CA TRP A 5 11.28 -38.27 31.36
C TRP A 5 12.01 -37.58 30.20
N ILE A 6 11.40 -37.58 29.02
CA ILE A 6 11.84 -36.79 27.87
C ILE A 6 11.22 -35.40 28.02
N LEU A 7 12.02 -34.41 28.38
CA LEU A 7 11.64 -33.00 28.36
C LEU A 7 11.60 -32.54 26.88
N LEU A 8 10.40 -32.48 26.31
CA LEU A 8 10.15 -31.88 25.00
C LEU A 8 10.13 -30.35 25.18
N ILE A 9 11.29 -29.71 25.05
CA ILE A 9 11.40 -28.26 24.97
C ILE A 9 10.91 -27.85 23.58
N PHE A 10 9.61 -27.56 23.48
CA PHE A 10 9.04 -26.87 22.32
C PHE A 10 9.62 -25.44 22.33
N MET A 11 10.72 -25.23 21.59
CA MET A 11 11.17 -23.90 21.25
C MET A 11 10.13 -23.27 20.32
N LEU A 12 9.16 -22.59 20.92
CA LEU A 12 8.26 -21.67 20.22
C LEU A 12 9.13 -20.53 19.66
N THR A 13 9.64 -20.73 18.46
CA THR A 13 10.23 -19.65 17.68
C THR A 13 9.10 -18.66 17.38
N PRO A 14 9.23 -17.38 17.78
CA PRO A 14 8.21 -16.39 17.47
C PRO A 14 8.13 -16.25 15.95
N SER A 15 7.03 -16.76 15.40
CA SER A 15 6.75 -16.79 13.98
C SER A 15 6.74 -15.35 13.45
N LYS A 16 7.64 -15.08 12.50
CA LYS A 16 7.70 -13.81 11.74
C LYS A 16 6.41 -13.51 10.95
N HIS A 17 5.38 -14.36 11.01
CA HIS A 17 4.09 -14.17 10.33
C HIS A 17 3.12 -13.20 11.02
N MET A 18 3.36 -12.75 12.25
CA MET A 18 2.33 -12.01 12.99
C MET A 18 2.10 -10.55 12.53
N VAL A 19 3.06 -9.92 11.84
CA VAL A 19 2.94 -8.49 11.48
C VAL A 19 2.32 -8.25 10.10
N GLY A 20 2.53 -9.15 9.13
CA GLY A 20 1.93 -9.04 7.79
C GLY A 20 0.40 -9.21 7.79
N GLN A 21 -0.14 -9.98 8.74
CA GLN A 21 -1.60 -10.09 8.92
C GLN A 21 -2.25 -8.78 9.35
N GLN A 22 -1.50 -7.87 9.98
CA GLN A 22 -2.07 -6.66 10.55
C GLN A 22 -2.46 -5.62 9.48
N LEU A 23 -1.82 -5.62 8.30
CA LEU A 23 -2.17 -4.67 7.22
C LEU A 23 -3.06 -5.27 6.14
N SER A 24 -3.19 -6.60 6.07
CA SER A 24 -3.99 -7.28 5.05
C SER A 24 -5.43 -6.77 5.00
N GLY A 25 -5.89 -6.40 3.80
CA GLY A 25 -7.19 -5.83 3.51
C GLY A 25 -7.31 -4.32 3.73
N GLN A 26 -6.28 -3.69 4.30
CA GLN A 26 -6.31 -2.25 4.60
C GLN A 26 -5.91 -1.41 3.39
N VAL A 27 -6.45 -0.20 3.34
CA VAL A 27 -6.08 0.82 2.36
C VAL A 27 -5.48 2.00 3.09
N PHE A 28 -4.38 2.53 2.57
CA PHE A 28 -3.76 3.74 3.06
C PHE A 28 -3.81 4.80 1.97
N ILE A 29 -4.15 6.03 2.33
CA ILE A 29 -4.02 7.16 1.43
C ILE A 29 -2.68 7.83 1.71
N LEU A 30 -1.86 8.00 0.67
CA LEU A 30 -0.58 8.68 0.70
C LEU A 30 -0.75 10.08 0.11
N ALA A 31 -0.20 11.09 0.77
CA ALA A 31 -0.25 12.47 0.32
C ALA A 31 0.97 13.26 0.79
N GLU A 32 1.27 14.36 0.10
CA GLU A 32 2.34 15.29 0.47
C GLU A 32 1.99 16.09 1.74
N ARG A 33 0.77 16.64 1.80
CA ARG A 33 0.30 17.53 2.86
C ARG A 33 -0.55 16.80 3.89
N TYR A 34 -0.25 17.02 5.16
CA TYR A 34 -1.03 16.45 6.24
C TYR A 34 -1.05 17.35 7.47
N ASN A 35 -2.09 17.17 8.28
CA ASN A 35 -2.22 17.81 9.58
C ASN A 35 -1.71 16.86 10.67
N ASN A 36 -0.60 17.25 11.29
CA ASN A 36 0.05 16.50 12.37
C ASN A 36 -0.80 16.37 13.63
N THR A 37 -1.63 17.37 13.89
CA THR A 37 -2.46 17.43 15.10
C THR A 37 -3.68 16.54 14.96
N THR A 38 -4.33 16.51 13.80
CA THR A 38 -5.56 15.72 13.59
C THR A 38 -5.31 14.35 12.96
N CYS A 39 -4.06 14.05 12.57
CA CYS A 39 -3.70 12.81 11.88
C CYS A 39 -4.56 12.56 10.64
N GLU A 40 -4.76 13.61 9.86
CA GLU A 40 -5.60 13.63 8.67
C GLU A 40 -4.85 14.23 7.49
N ILE A 41 -5.22 13.75 6.30
CA ILE A 41 -4.69 14.28 5.05
C ILE A 41 -5.35 15.61 4.78
N VAL A 42 -4.54 16.62 4.48
CA VAL A 42 -5.03 17.91 4.02
C VAL A 42 -5.17 17.77 2.51
N ALA A 43 -6.39 17.46 2.07
CA ALA A 43 -6.71 17.37 0.65
C ALA A 43 -6.89 18.79 0.11
N ASP A 44 -5.84 19.35 -0.49
CA ASP A 44 -5.99 20.51 -1.36
C ASP A 44 -6.52 20.04 -2.72
N CYS A 45 -7.47 20.79 -3.30
CA CYS A 45 -8.28 20.37 -4.45
C CYS A 45 -7.50 20.08 -5.75
N ASP A 46 -6.21 20.41 -5.82
CA ASP A 46 -5.37 20.26 -7.02
C ASP A 46 -4.25 19.19 -6.86
N CYS A 47 -4.26 18.41 -5.78
CA CYS A 47 -3.13 17.55 -5.44
C CYS A 47 -3.35 16.08 -5.84
N CYS A 48 -2.31 15.48 -6.42
CA CYS A 48 -2.23 14.04 -6.57
C CYS A 48 -2.18 13.37 -5.19
N ALA A 49 -2.97 12.31 -5.03
CA ALA A 49 -2.94 11.44 -3.86
C ALA A 49 -2.66 10.01 -4.33
N SER A 50 -2.34 9.09 -3.42
CA SER A 50 -2.17 7.70 -3.82
C SER A 50 -2.82 6.73 -2.87
N ASP A 51 -3.44 5.72 -3.43
CA ASP A 51 -4.06 4.65 -2.66
C ASP A 51 -3.10 3.46 -2.60
N LEU A 52 -2.64 3.11 -1.41
CA LEU A 52 -1.85 1.93 -1.13
C LEU A 52 -2.74 0.84 -0.53
N PHE A 53 -3.04 -0.17 -1.33
CA PHE A 53 -3.85 -1.33 -0.96
C PHE A 53 -2.96 -2.48 -0.52
N PHE A 54 -3.17 -2.99 0.69
CA PHE A 54 -2.58 -4.25 1.13
C PHE A 54 -3.55 -5.38 0.80
N LEU A 55 -3.38 -5.99 -0.38
CA LEU A 55 -4.36 -6.94 -0.93
C LEU A 55 -4.47 -8.21 -0.08
N ASN A 56 -3.34 -8.66 0.44
CA ASN A 56 -3.23 -9.82 1.32
C ASN A 56 -1.99 -9.66 2.24
N GLY A 57 -1.56 -10.73 2.91
CA GLY A 57 -0.39 -10.72 3.80
C GLY A 57 0.99 -10.54 3.12
N LYS A 58 1.03 -10.37 1.79
CA LYS A 58 2.28 -10.27 1.00
C LYS A 58 2.19 -9.29 -0.16
N ASP A 59 1.06 -9.18 -0.83
CA ASP A 59 0.92 -8.41 -2.07
C ASP A 59 0.27 -7.04 -1.80
N PHE A 60 0.68 -6.05 -2.59
CA PHE A 60 0.09 -4.72 -2.57
C PHE A 60 -0.26 -4.22 -3.97
N ALA A 61 -1.19 -3.26 -4.02
CA ALA A 61 -1.40 -2.37 -5.16
C ALA A 61 -1.15 -0.93 -4.72
N LEU A 62 -0.53 -0.13 -5.57
CA LEU A 62 -0.41 1.31 -5.36
C LEU A 62 -1.01 2.00 -6.59
N ILE A 63 -1.95 2.91 -6.38
CA ILE A 63 -2.52 3.74 -7.44
C ILE A 63 -2.12 5.17 -7.15
N ASN A 64 -1.29 5.75 -8.01
CA ASN A 64 -1.04 7.18 -7.97
C ASN A 64 -2.13 7.87 -8.76
N ARG A 65 -2.99 8.62 -8.08
CA ARG A 65 -4.10 9.35 -8.67
C ARG A 65 -3.70 10.78 -8.95
N CYS A 66 -3.91 11.21 -10.17
CA CYS A 66 -3.79 12.59 -10.59
C CYS A 66 -4.99 12.94 -11.49
N LEU A 67 -5.22 14.23 -11.71
CA LEU A 67 -6.47 14.74 -12.29
C LEU A 67 -6.85 14.06 -13.62
N PHE A 68 -5.87 13.75 -14.47
CA PHE A 68 -6.09 13.18 -15.80
C PHE A 68 -5.40 11.84 -16.03
N ASN A 69 -4.62 11.37 -15.07
CA ASN A 69 -3.89 10.12 -15.18
C ASN A 69 -3.80 9.39 -13.85
N ASP A 70 -4.11 8.11 -13.90
CA ASP A 70 -3.90 7.18 -12.81
C ASP A 70 -2.75 6.24 -13.18
N THR A 71 -1.79 6.07 -12.29
CA THR A 71 -0.69 5.11 -12.49
C THR A 71 -0.81 3.97 -11.50
N TYR A 72 -0.93 2.76 -12.04
CA TYR A 72 -1.14 1.54 -11.28
C TYR A 72 0.15 0.75 -11.16
N PHE A 73 0.48 0.41 -9.93
CA PHE A 73 1.62 -0.39 -9.55
C PHE A 73 1.16 -1.62 -8.76
N LYS A 74 1.95 -2.70 -8.86
CA LYS A 74 1.75 -3.93 -8.08
C LYS A 74 3.09 -4.41 -7.56
N GLY A 75 3.08 -5.07 -6.43
CA GLY A 75 4.30 -5.67 -5.89
C GLY A 75 4.06 -6.53 -4.67
N THR A 76 5.14 -6.77 -3.95
CA THR A 76 5.13 -7.46 -2.65
C THR A 76 5.66 -6.53 -1.57
N TYR A 77 5.20 -6.71 -0.34
CA TYR A 77 5.68 -5.93 0.79
C TYR A 77 6.22 -6.82 1.91
N GLN A 78 7.06 -6.22 2.74
CA GLN A 78 7.59 -6.85 3.96
C GLN A 78 7.64 -5.82 5.08
N ILE A 79 7.39 -6.27 6.31
CA ILE A 79 7.50 -5.44 7.51
C ILE A 79 8.61 -6.02 8.39
N ASN A 80 9.60 -5.21 8.72
CA ASN A 80 10.72 -5.60 9.58
C ASN A 80 11.13 -4.44 10.48
N LYS A 81 11.15 -4.66 11.81
CA LYS A 81 11.57 -3.66 12.82
C LYS A 81 10.91 -2.28 12.62
N GLY A 82 9.58 -2.26 12.44
CA GLY A 82 8.82 -1.02 12.26
C GLY A 82 9.01 -0.33 10.90
N LYS A 83 9.64 -1.01 9.92
CA LYS A 83 9.78 -0.51 8.55
C LYS A 83 8.97 -1.35 7.59
N LEU A 84 8.20 -0.68 6.74
CA LEU A 84 7.50 -1.27 5.60
C LEU A 84 8.35 -1.09 4.35
N THR A 85 8.67 -2.17 3.64
CA THR A 85 9.34 -2.13 2.34
C THR A 85 8.41 -2.62 1.25
N LEU A 86 8.18 -1.80 0.23
CA LEU A 86 7.40 -2.14 -0.97
C LEU A 86 8.34 -2.48 -2.12
N ASN A 87 8.32 -3.74 -2.57
CA ASN A 87 9.06 -4.22 -3.72
C ASN A 87 8.15 -4.30 -4.93
N PHE A 88 8.32 -3.37 -5.87
CA PHE A 88 7.50 -3.26 -7.06
C PHE A 88 7.83 -4.35 -8.10
N LYS A 89 6.81 -4.82 -8.82
CA LYS A 89 7.03 -5.46 -10.12
C LYS A 89 7.67 -4.40 -11.04
N GLN A 90 8.56 -4.83 -11.93
CA GLN A 90 9.22 -3.94 -12.90
C GLN A 90 8.32 -3.55 -14.08
N MET A 91 7.06 -3.24 -13.77
CA MET A 91 6.04 -2.79 -14.71
C MET A 91 4.99 -1.96 -13.99
N HIS A 92 4.42 -0.98 -14.69
CA HIS A 92 3.26 -0.22 -14.26
C HIS A 92 2.32 0.02 -15.44
N VAL A 93 1.08 0.40 -15.14
CA VAL A 93 0.07 0.75 -16.15
C VAL A 93 -0.36 2.19 -15.91
N VAL A 94 -0.26 3.02 -16.93
CA VAL A 94 -0.81 4.39 -16.92
C VAL A 94 -2.16 4.35 -17.60
N GLU A 95 -3.19 4.79 -16.89
CA GLU A 95 -4.52 5.08 -17.40
C GLU A 95 -4.60 6.59 -17.64
N LEU A 96 -4.85 7.00 -18.88
CA LEU A 96 -4.95 8.41 -19.27
C LEU A 96 -6.35 8.69 -19.80
N MET A 97 -7.03 9.68 -19.20
CA MET A 97 -8.30 10.19 -19.68
C MET A 97 -8.05 11.39 -20.60
N ASN A 98 -8.52 11.30 -21.85
CA ASN A 98 -8.53 12.45 -22.75
C ASN A 98 -9.77 13.30 -22.44
N GLU A 99 -9.58 14.54 -21.96
CA GLU A 99 -10.68 15.43 -21.54
C GLU A 99 -11.63 15.81 -22.68
N GLU A 100 -11.12 16.01 -23.90
CA GLU A 100 -11.94 16.44 -25.04
C GLU A 100 -12.88 15.34 -25.52
N THR A 101 -12.43 14.09 -25.46
CA THR A 101 -13.15 12.94 -26.04
C THR A 101 -13.74 12.00 -24.99
N ASN A 102 -13.41 12.20 -23.70
CA ASN A 102 -13.68 11.28 -22.59
C ASN A 102 -13.21 9.83 -22.85
N LYS A 103 -12.23 9.65 -23.74
CA LYS A 103 -11.67 8.33 -24.03
C LYS A 103 -10.57 8.00 -23.03
N ILE A 104 -10.61 6.78 -22.50
CA ILE A 104 -9.59 6.22 -21.63
C ILE A 104 -8.61 5.39 -22.47
N THR A 105 -7.32 5.58 -22.25
CA THR A 105 -6.25 4.79 -22.87
C THR A 105 -5.35 4.19 -21.79
N HIS A 106 -4.80 3.00 -22.07
CA HIS A 106 -3.92 2.28 -21.16
C HIS A 106 -2.56 2.05 -21.79
N THR A 107 -1.50 2.45 -21.10
CA THR A 107 -0.11 2.21 -21.52
C THR A 107 0.60 1.35 -20.49
N VAL A 108 1.14 0.21 -20.91
CA VAL A 108 1.94 -0.68 -20.05
C VAL A 108 3.41 -0.37 -20.25
N THR A 109 4.09 0.03 -19.18
CA THR A 109 5.51 0.38 -19.23
C THR A 109 6.31 -0.57 -18.35
N LYS A 110 7.36 -1.17 -18.91
CA LYS A 110 8.34 -1.97 -18.15
C LYS A 110 9.50 -1.07 -17.76
N THR A 111 9.73 -0.92 -16.46
CA THR A 111 10.84 -0.11 -15.94
C THR A 111 11.31 -0.64 -14.61
N LYS A 112 12.58 -0.42 -14.29
CA LYS A 112 13.14 -0.78 -12.99
C LYS A 112 12.68 0.25 -11.97
N ILE A 113 11.95 -0.22 -10.95
CA ILE A 113 11.45 0.61 -9.86
C ILE A 113 12.20 0.22 -8.60
N ALA A 114 12.80 1.21 -7.93
CA ALA A 114 13.47 0.97 -6.64
C ALA A 114 12.42 0.71 -5.55
N PRO A 115 12.73 -0.12 -4.52
CA PRO A 115 11.80 -0.33 -3.42
C PRO A 115 11.50 0.97 -2.66
N TYR A 116 10.25 1.13 -2.22
CA TYR A 116 9.87 2.22 -1.31
C TYR A 116 9.98 1.74 0.13
N VAL A 117 10.44 2.61 1.03
CA VAL A 117 10.66 2.26 2.44
C VAL A 117 9.99 3.30 3.32
N PHE A 118 9.00 2.86 4.09
CA PHE A 118 8.27 3.70 5.04
C PHE A 118 8.65 3.31 6.47
N SER A 119 8.75 4.29 7.37
CA SER A 119 8.59 4.00 8.80
C SER A 119 7.12 3.86 9.14
N ILE A 120 6.83 2.95 10.07
CA ILE A 120 5.49 2.73 10.62
C ILE A 120 5.50 3.27 12.04
N ASP A 121 4.58 4.19 12.34
CA ASP A 121 4.34 4.68 13.69
C ASP A 121 2.84 4.89 13.94
N MET A 122 2.51 5.51 15.07
CA MET A 122 1.14 5.76 15.51
C MET A 122 0.89 7.26 15.65
N CYS A 123 -0.25 7.73 15.16
CA CYS A 123 -0.75 9.10 15.29
C CYS A 123 -2.20 9.03 15.76
N GLU A 124 -2.50 9.51 16.97
CA GLU A 124 -3.84 9.42 17.59
C GLU A 124 -4.51 8.04 17.44
N LYS A 125 -3.76 6.97 17.72
CA LYS A 125 -4.20 5.55 17.59
C LYS A 125 -4.44 5.07 16.15
N LYS A 126 -4.18 5.88 15.13
CA LYS A 126 -4.14 5.48 13.72
C LYS A 126 -2.70 5.08 13.35
N ILE A 127 -2.56 4.06 12.49
CA ILE A 127 -1.25 3.72 11.91
C ILE A 127 -0.91 4.81 10.89
N ARG A 128 0.32 5.32 10.97
CA ARG A 128 0.89 6.25 10.01
C ARG A 128 2.12 5.65 9.35
N LEU A 129 2.21 5.86 8.05
CA LEU A 129 3.37 5.55 7.22
C LEU A 129 4.09 6.86 6.91
N THR A 130 5.41 6.87 7.01
CA THR A 130 6.22 8.06 6.68
C THR A 130 7.34 7.68 5.73
N HIS A 131 7.45 8.39 4.61
CA HIS A 131 8.50 8.21 3.62
C HIS A 131 9.49 9.38 3.70
N PHE A 132 10.76 9.10 4.02
CA PHE A 132 11.73 10.16 4.28
C PHE A 132 12.34 10.78 3.02
N THR A 133 12.24 10.13 1.86
CA THR A 133 12.95 10.54 0.64
C THR A 133 12.06 10.97 -0.52
N ILE A 134 10.74 10.76 -0.45
CA ILE A 134 9.81 11.13 -1.52
C ILE A 134 8.83 12.11 -0.93
N LYS A 135 8.85 13.35 -1.42
CA LYS A 135 8.00 14.43 -0.91
C LYS A 135 6.52 14.14 -1.20
N ASP A 136 6.23 13.64 -2.40
CA ASP A 136 4.87 13.33 -2.88
C ASP A 136 4.15 12.24 -2.06
N PHE A 137 4.91 11.40 -1.34
CA PHE A 137 4.39 10.32 -0.48
C PHE A 137 4.89 10.45 0.96
N SER A 138 5.12 11.68 1.42
CA SER A 138 5.74 11.94 2.72
C SER A 138 5.00 11.22 3.85
N ASN A 139 3.66 11.13 3.76
CA ASN A 139 2.81 10.55 4.79
C ASN A 139 1.70 9.67 4.21
N GLY A 140 1.33 8.63 4.96
CA GLY A 140 0.23 7.72 4.64
C GLY A 140 -0.61 7.37 5.85
N PHE A 141 -1.94 7.39 5.71
CA PHE A 141 -2.88 7.05 6.79
C PHE A 141 -3.88 6.00 6.36
N ARG A 142 -4.24 5.11 7.29
CA ARG A 142 -5.28 4.12 7.04
C ARG A 142 -6.61 4.82 6.72
N TYR A 143 -7.18 4.46 5.58
CA TYR A 143 -8.50 4.91 5.16
C TYR A 143 -9.60 4.29 6.03
N SER A 144 -10.74 4.98 6.14
CA SER A 144 -11.85 4.48 6.97
C SER A 144 -12.30 3.07 6.54
N PRO A 145 -12.47 2.11 7.47
CA PRO A 145 -12.91 0.74 7.15
C PRO A 145 -14.19 0.66 6.32
N GLU A 146 -15.10 1.63 6.47
CA GLU A 146 -16.37 1.69 5.76
C GLU A 146 -16.19 1.82 4.24
N ASN A 147 -15.12 2.50 3.82
CA ASN A 147 -14.84 2.78 2.41
C ASN A 147 -13.82 1.79 1.80
N GLU A 148 -13.12 0.99 2.62
CA GLU A 148 -12.15 -0.01 2.14
C GLU A 148 -12.81 -1.02 1.16
N LYS A 149 -14.06 -1.43 1.43
CA LYS A 149 -14.81 -2.35 0.54
C LYS A 149 -15.09 -1.73 -0.83
N GLU A 150 -15.49 -0.47 -0.86
CA GLU A 150 -15.80 0.24 -2.10
C GLU A 150 -14.53 0.44 -2.93
N LEU A 151 -13.42 0.88 -2.32
CA LEU A 151 -12.16 1.06 -3.02
C LEU A 151 -11.61 -0.26 -3.58
N ASN A 152 -11.68 -1.35 -2.81
CA ASN A 152 -11.30 -2.68 -3.30
C ASN A 152 -12.20 -3.13 -4.47
N ALA A 153 -13.51 -2.86 -4.41
CA ALA A 153 -14.42 -3.17 -5.50
C ALA A 153 -14.11 -2.35 -6.77
N LYS A 154 -13.76 -1.06 -6.61
CA LYS A 154 -13.31 -0.18 -7.70
C LYS A 154 -12.01 -0.70 -8.33
N LEU A 155 -11.00 -1.04 -7.53
CA LEU A 155 -9.74 -1.62 -7.99
C LEU A 155 -9.98 -2.89 -8.82
N ASN A 156 -10.81 -3.81 -8.32
CA ASN A 156 -11.09 -5.08 -9.01
C ASN A 156 -11.85 -4.91 -10.35
N LYS A 157 -12.57 -3.80 -10.52
CA LYS A 157 -13.27 -3.47 -11.77
C LYS A 157 -12.38 -2.73 -12.78
N SER A 158 -11.28 -2.10 -12.35
CA SER A 158 -10.38 -1.33 -13.21
C SER A 158 -9.72 -2.20 -14.29
N GLU A 159 -9.79 -1.77 -15.54
CA GLU A 159 -9.11 -2.43 -16.66
C GLU A 159 -7.58 -2.32 -16.52
N ALA A 160 -7.08 -1.17 -16.07
CA ALA A 160 -5.66 -0.98 -15.80
C ALA A 160 -5.13 -1.99 -14.76
N TRP A 161 -5.92 -2.25 -13.71
CA TRP A 161 -5.58 -3.26 -12.71
C TRP A 161 -5.56 -4.68 -13.27
N LYS A 162 -6.50 -5.03 -14.16
CA LYS A 162 -6.50 -6.33 -14.84
C LYS A 162 -5.26 -6.50 -15.71
N LEU A 163 -4.76 -5.44 -16.33
CA LEU A 163 -3.55 -5.48 -17.17
C LEU A 163 -2.27 -5.78 -16.37
N ILE A 164 -2.14 -5.25 -15.15
CA ILE A 164 -0.96 -5.48 -14.28
C ILE A 164 -1.06 -6.75 -13.43
N SER A 165 -2.27 -7.30 -13.30
CA SER A 165 -2.52 -8.49 -12.47
C SER A 165 -2.39 -9.83 -13.19
N LYS A 166 -2.28 -9.82 -14.51
CA LYS A 166 -1.84 -10.98 -15.31
C LYS A 166 -0.42 -11.41 -14.94
#